data_AF-A0A822GBY7-F1
#
_entry.id   AF-A0A822GBY7-F1
#
_cell.length_a   1.000
_cell.length_b   1.000
_cell.length_c   1.000
_cell.angle_alpha   90.00
_cell.angle_beta   90.00
_cell.angle_gamma   90.00
#
_symmetry.space_group_name_H-M   'P 1'
#
loop_
_entity.id
_entity.type
_entity.pdbx_description
1 polymer ?
#
loop_
_entity_poly.entity_id
_entity_poly.type
_entity_poly.pdbx_seq_one_letter_code
_entity_poly.pdbx_strand_id
1 'polypeptide(L)'
;VPRIHNMDQIHSIYVFCRKQEKYEEWAKDWSKIKGIHTEITPICDSAQQSARQCDEDSIVVSAVSSSNQIEPTFMYTQLFKEIILEIDFDEKKEINNLAKYAREKYAGNDKQLEIINEFAQKYQGNQAS
;
A
#
# COMPACT_ATOMS: atom_id res chain seq x y z
N VAL A 1 24.95 -32.69 -2.28
CA VAL A 1 24.34 -31.69 -3.19
C VAL A 1 24.90 -30.30 -2.87
N PRO A 2 26.17 -29.96 -3.20
CA PRO A 2 26.79 -28.74 -2.66
C PRO A 2 26.72 -27.51 -3.58
N ARG A 3 26.48 -27.68 -4.87
CA ARG A 3 26.59 -26.56 -5.85
C ARG A 3 25.27 -25.87 -6.20
N ILE A 4 24.13 -26.55 -6.01
CA ILE A 4 22.80 -26.04 -6.36
C ILE A 4 22.39 -24.91 -5.41
N HIS A 5 22.86 -24.94 -4.16
CA HIS A 5 22.54 -23.92 -3.17
C HIS A 5 23.10 -22.53 -3.51
N ASN A 6 24.27 -22.46 -4.15
CA ASN A 6 24.92 -21.19 -4.48
C ASN A 6 24.45 -20.61 -5.81
N MET A 7 23.44 -21.21 -6.46
CA MET A 7 22.90 -20.69 -7.72
C MET A 7 21.86 -19.62 -7.42
N ASP A 8 22.17 -18.37 -7.74
CA ASP A 8 21.25 -17.23 -7.56
C ASP A 8 19.98 -17.36 -8.40
N GLN A 9 20.04 -18.12 -9.50
CA GLN A 9 18.91 -18.44 -10.36
C GLN A 9 17.88 -19.37 -9.70
N ILE A 10 18.20 -19.95 -8.54
CA ILE A 10 17.34 -20.88 -7.82
C ILE A 10 16.80 -20.20 -6.57
N HIS A 11 15.49 -19.93 -6.58
CA HIS A 11 14.77 -19.32 -5.47
C HIS A 11 14.39 -20.35 -4.38
N SER A 12 13.82 -21.48 -4.79
CA SER A 12 13.30 -22.51 -3.88
C SER A 12 13.56 -23.92 -4.41
N ILE A 13 13.79 -24.86 -3.48
CA ILE A 13 13.99 -26.29 -3.75
C ILE A 13 12.99 -27.08 -2.92
N TYR A 14 12.26 -27.98 -3.56
CA TYR A 14 11.35 -28.93 -2.91
C TYR A 14 11.88 -30.34 -3.14
N VAL A 15 11.98 -31.12 -2.06
CA VAL A 15 12.58 -32.46 -2.10
C VAL A 15 11.52 -33.51 -1.90
N PHE A 16 11.34 -34.39 -2.88
CA PHE A 16 10.47 -35.55 -2.75
C PHE A 16 11.24 -36.75 -2.17
N CYS A 17 10.88 -37.22 -0.97
CA CYS A 17 11.54 -38.35 -0.34
C CYS A 17 10.61 -39.16 0.57
N ARG A 18 10.66 -40.49 0.48
CA ARG A 18 9.88 -41.40 1.35
C ARG A 18 10.43 -41.54 2.77
N LYS A 19 11.65 -41.09 3.05
CA LYS A 19 12.32 -41.17 4.37
C LYS A 19 12.63 -39.76 4.88
N GLN A 20 11.57 -39.00 5.14
CA GLN A 20 11.60 -37.59 5.50
C GLN A 20 12.53 -37.29 6.69
N GLU A 21 12.39 -38.06 7.78
CA GLU A 21 13.14 -37.88 9.03
C GLU A 21 14.67 -37.83 8.84
N LYS A 22 15.21 -38.59 7.88
CA LYS A 22 16.66 -38.65 7.63
C LYS A 22 17.21 -37.39 6.96
N TYR A 23 16.36 -36.66 6.24
CA TYR A 23 16.79 -35.52 5.42
C TYR A 23 16.32 -34.18 5.97
N GLU A 24 15.41 -34.16 6.96
CA GLU A 24 14.95 -32.94 7.63
C GLU A 24 16.08 -32.20 8.33
N GLU A 25 16.94 -32.92 9.06
CA GLU A 25 18.09 -32.29 9.74
C GLU A 25 19.06 -31.66 8.74
N TRP A 26 19.40 -32.38 7.67
CA TRP A 26 20.23 -31.84 6.60
C TRP A 26 19.56 -30.66 5.91
N ALA A 27 18.25 -30.70 5.68
CA ALA A 27 17.53 -29.64 4.96
C ALA A 27 17.46 -28.33 5.74
N LYS A 28 17.47 -28.38 7.08
CA LYS A 28 17.51 -27.17 7.93
C LYS A 28 18.75 -26.33 7.71
N ASP A 29 19.87 -26.95 7.33
CA ASP A 29 21.12 -26.25 7.04
C ASP A 29 21.07 -25.47 5.70
N TRP A 30 20.01 -25.62 4.90
CA TRP A 30 19.89 -25.00 3.57
C TRP A 30 18.67 -24.09 3.47
N SER A 31 18.90 -22.77 3.48
CA SER A 31 17.86 -21.75 3.40
C SER A 31 16.96 -21.81 2.15
N LYS A 32 17.44 -22.42 1.05
CA LYS A 32 16.69 -22.58 -0.21
C LYS A 32 15.77 -23.81 -0.22
N ILE A 33 15.91 -24.73 0.73
CA ILE A 33 15.01 -25.88 0.82
C ILE A 33 13.74 -25.44 1.54
N LYS A 34 12.62 -25.42 0.81
CA LYS A 34 11.32 -24.96 1.33
C LYS A 34 10.48 -26.10 1.90
N GLY A 35 10.82 -27.34 1.57
CA GLY A 35 10.15 -28.50 2.14
C GLY A 35 10.69 -29.83 1.65
N ILE A 36 10.57 -30.84 2.50
CA ILE A 36 10.71 -32.24 2.15
C ILE A 36 9.31 -32.84 2.23
N HIS A 37 8.89 -33.50 1.16
CA HIS A 37 7.55 -34.04 1.03
C HIS A 37 7.60 -35.52 0.65
N THR A 38 6.69 -36.30 1.21
CA THR A 38 6.50 -37.73 0.92
C THR A 38 5.49 -37.97 -0.20
N GLU A 39 4.73 -36.93 -0.56
CA GLU A 39 3.69 -36.91 -1.58
C GLU A 39 3.94 -35.78 -2.58
N ILE A 40 3.47 -35.96 -3.82
CA ILE A 40 3.66 -34.96 -4.89
C ILE A 40 2.68 -33.81 -4.77
N THR A 41 1.44 -34.06 -4.33
CA THR A 41 0.40 -33.02 -4.22
C THR A 41 0.83 -31.83 -3.36
N PRO A 42 1.40 -32.01 -2.15
CA PRO A 42 1.88 -30.89 -1.35
C PRO A 42 3.03 -30.11 -1.98
N ILE A 43 3.83 -30.75 -2.85
CA ILE A 43 4.89 -30.08 -3.62
C ILE A 43 4.25 -29.16 -4.64
N CYS A 44 3.26 -29.65 -5.39
CA CYS A 44 2.54 -28.85 -6.39
C CYS A 44 1.86 -27.63 -5.75
N ASP A 45 1.19 -27.83 -4.61
CA ASP A 45 0.52 -26.74 -3.89
C ASP A 45 1.52 -25.70 -3.39
N SER A 46 2.62 -26.16 -2.78
CA SER A 46 3.68 -25.27 -2.29
C SER A 46 4.40 -24.52 -3.42
N ALA A 47 4.67 -25.20 -4.53
CA ALA A 47 5.28 -24.60 -5.71
C ALA A 47 4.34 -23.59 -6.37
N GLN A 48 3.03 -23.87 -6.44
CA GLN A 48 2.03 -22.95 -6.97
C GLN A 48 1.89 -21.72 -6.08
N GLN A 49 1.90 -21.88 -4.75
CA GLN A 49 1.85 -20.76 -3.83
C GLN A 49 3.11 -19.89 -3.93
N SER A 50 4.30 -20.49 -4.01
CA SER A 50 5.54 -19.74 -4.18
C SER A 50 5.65 -19.07 -5.56
N ALA A 51 5.11 -19.68 -6.61
CA ALA A 51 5.00 -19.03 -7.92
C ALA A 51 4.06 -17.82 -7.86
N ARG A 52 2.91 -17.93 -7.18
CA ARG A 52 1.98 -16.81 -6.97
C ARG A 52 2.59 -15.67 -6.15
N GLN A 53 3.32 -15.98 -5.07
CA GLN A 53 4.04 -14.99 -4.29
C GLN A 53 5.14 -14.31 -5.09
N CYS A 54 5.87 -15.08 -5.92
CA CYS A 54 6.84 -14.51 -6.85
C CYS A 54 6.17 -13.62 -7.90
N ASP A 55 4.98 -13.97 -8.39
CA ASP A 55 4.21 -13.12 -9.30
C ASP A 55 3.70 -11.86 -8.60
N GLU A 56 3.22 -11.93 -7.35
CA GLU A 56 2.82 -10.75 -6.57
C GLU A 56 4.01 -9.84 -6.26
N ASP A 57 5.14 -10.39 -5.80
CA ASP A 57 6.38 -9.65 -5.58
C ASP A 57 6.98 -9.14 -6.90
N SER A 58 6.84 -9.89 -8.00
CA SER A 58 7.23 -9.48 -9.34
C SER A 58 6.27 -8.44 -9.92
N ILE A 59 5.00 -8.41 -9.56
CA ILE A 59 4.09 -7.31 -9.92
C ILE A 59 4.51 -6.05 -9.17
N VAL A 60 4.82 -6.17 -7.87
CA VAL A 60 5.33 -5.06 -7.05
C VAL A 60 6.68 -4.56 -7.59
N VAL A 61 7.59 -5.46 -7.99
CA VAL A 61 8.92 -5.09 -8.50
C VAL A 61 8.90 -4.71 -9.97
N SER A 62 8.09 -5.33 -10.84
CA SER A 62 7.98 -4.98 -12.26
C SER A 62 7.22 -3.68 -12.48
N ALA A 63 6.26 -3.33 -11.61
CA ALA A 63 5.70 -2.00 -11.51
C ALA A 63 6.78 -0.93 -11.23
N VAL A 64 7.89 -1.33 -10.58
CA VAL A 64 9.00 -0.44 -10.22
C VAL A 64 10.18 -0.54 -11.20
N SER A 65 10.37 -1.66 -11.91
CA SER A 65 11.60 -1.94 -12.69
C SER A 65 11.41 -2.03 -14.21
N SER A 66 10.19 -2.25 -14.72
CA SER A 66 9.91 -2.26 -16.17
C SER A 66 9.16 -1.02 -16.65
N SER A 67 8.80 -0.14 -15.72
CA SER A 67 8.28 1.18 -16.01
C SER A 67 8.82 2.15 -14.96
N ASN A 68 9.95 2.81 -15.26
CA ASN A 68 10.34 4.09 -14.64
C ASN A 68 9.35 5.22 -14.99
N GLN A 69 8.07 4.87 -15.14
CA GLN A 69 6.92 5.70 -15.39
C GLN A 69 5.77 5.01 -14.66
N ILE A 70 5.87 4.88 -13.32
CA ILE A 70 4.64 5.01 -12.55
C ILE A 70 4.07 6.34 -13.05
N GLU A 71 2.93 6.28 -13.73
CA GLU A 71 2.33 7.47 -14.33
C GLU A 71 2.32 8.55 -13.24
N PRO A 72 2.90 9.74 -13.45
CA PRO A 72 2.97 10.76 -12.42
C PRO A 72 1.60 10.99 -11.75
N THR A 73 0.52 10.84 -12.51
CA THR A 73 -0.87 10.81 -12.04
C THR A 73 -1.10 9.83 -10.89
N PHE A 74 -0.61 8.59 -10.96
CA PHE A 74 -0.74 7.61 -9.89
C PHE A 74 -0.02 8.06 -8.61
N MET A 75 1.21 8.57 -8.73
CA MET A 75 1.97 9.11 -7.59
C MET A 75 1.24 10.31 -6.97
N TYR A 76 0.75 11.23 -7.81
CA TYR A 76 -0.03 12.37 -7.35
C TYR A 76 -1.33 11.93 -6.67
N THR A 77 -2.08 10.99 -7.26
CA THR A 77 -3.31 10.45 -6.68
C THR A 77 -3.06 9.80 -5.33
N GLN A 78 -1.98 9.04 -5.19
CA GLN A 78 -1.64 8.40 -3.93
C GLN A 78 -1.28 9.43 -2.86
N LEU A 79 -0.43 10.42 -3.19
CA LEU A 79 -0.09 11.52 -2.28
C LEU A 79 -1.33 12.36 -1.90
N PHE A 80 -2.20 12.68 -2.86
CA PHE A 80 -3.45 13.40 -2.59
C PHE A 80 -4.36 12.61 -1.66
N LYS A 81 -4.49 11.29 -1.87
CA LYS A 81 -5.30 10.42 -1.02
C LYS A 81 -4.74 10.40 0.41
N GLU A 82 -3.43 10.27 0.59
CA GLU A 82 -2.78 10.30 1.90
C GLU A 82 -3.01 11.65 2.60
N ILE A 83 -2.76 12.76 1.91
CA ILE A 83 -3.01 14.11 2.45
C ILE A 83 -4.47 14.30 2.87
N ILE A 84 -5.43 13.91 2.03
CA ILE A 84 -6.87 14.06 2.32
C ILE A 84 -7.30 13.19 3.52
N LEU A 85 -6.70 12.01 3.69
CA LEU A 85 -7.04 11.10 4.79
C LEU A 85 -6.36 11.49 6.11
N GLU A 86 -5.16 12.07 6.05
CA GLU A 86 -4.38 12.44 7.23
C GLU A 86 -4.62 13.87 7.70
N ILE A 87 -5.20 14.74 6.87
CA ILE A 87 -5.48 16.11 7.26
C ILE A 87 -6.49 16.13 8.42
N ASP A 88 -6.07 16.69 9.55
CA ASP A 88 -6.95 17.01 10.67
C ASP A 88 -7.80 18.23 10.30
N PHE A 89 -8.89 17.96 9.56
CA PHE A 89 -9.80 18.99 9.06
C PHE A 89 -10.96 19.21 10.05
N ASP A 90 -10.83 20.23 10.88
CA ASP A 90 -11.95 20.79 11.64
C ASP A 90 -12.73 21.77 10.76
N GLU A 91 -13.81 21.27 10.17
CA GLU A 91 -14.68 22.04 9.27
C GLU A 91 -15.15 23.37 9.89
N LYS A 92 -15.52 23.37 11.18
CA LYS A 92 -16.02 24.60 11.83
C LYS A 92 -14.91 25.62 11.98
N LYS A 93 -13.73 25.18 12.41
CA LYS A 93 -12.56 26.04 12.55
C LYS A 93 -12.13 26.63 11.22
N GLU A 94 -12.05 25.81 10.17
CA GLU A 94 -11.57 26.26 8.86
C GLU A 94 -12.57 27.17 8.14
N ILE A 95 -13.87 26.90 8.24
CA ILE A 95 -14.91 27.82 7.72
C ILE A 95 -14.88 29.16 8.45
N ASN A 96 -14.67 29.16 9.78
CA ASN A 96 -14.53 30.38 10.55
C ASN A 96 -13.27 31.18 10.16
N ASN A 97 -12.14 30.50 9.93
CA ASN A 97 -10.90 31.13 9.47
C ASN A 97 -11.10 31.78 8.09
N LEU A 98 -11.74 31.07 7.16
CA LEU A 98 -12.05 31.60 5.83
C LEU A 98 -12.97 32.82 5.90
N ALA A 99 -14.05 32.74 6.69
CA ALA A 99 -14.98 33.85 6.88
C ALA A 99 -14.28 35.06 7.51
N LYS A 100 -13.38 34.85 8.49
CA LYS A 100 -12.59 35.92 9.09
C LYS A 100 -11.69 36.60 8.05
N TYR A 101 -10.91 35.82 7.30
CA TYR A 101 -10.06 36.34 6.24
C TYR A 101 -10.85 37.14 5.19
N ALA A 102 -12.02 36.62 4.78
CA ALA A 102 -12.88 37.31 3.83
C ALA A 102 -13.39 38.65 4.38
N ARG A 103 -13.82 38.70 5.66
CA ARG A 103 -14.26 39.96 6.29
C ARG A 103 -13.15 41.00 6.33
N GLU A 104 -11.92 40.58 6.64
CA GLU A 104 -10.75 41.46 6.64
C GLU A 104 -10.45 42.00 5.24
N LYS A 105 -10.50 41.12 4.22
CA LYS A 105 -10.24 41.48 2.82
C LYS A 105 -11.27 42.44 2.22
N TYR A 106 -12.54 42.30 2.62
CA TYR A 106 -13.66 43.11 2.12
C TYR A 106 -14.16 44.15 3.12
N ALA A 107 -13.31 44.56 4.06
CA ALA A 107 -13.63 45.60 5.02
C ALA A 107 -14.12 46.88 4.30
N GLY A 108 -15.29 47.40 4.72
CA GLY A 108 -15.91 48.58 4.12
C GLY A 108 -16.81 48.30 2.90
N ASN A 109 -16.98 47.04 2.48
CA ASN A 109 -17.97 46.66 1.48
C ASN A 109 -19.14 45.91 2.12
N ASP A 110 -20.15 46.65 2.57
CA ASP A 110 -21.29 46.12 3.33
C ASP A 110 -22.02 44.99 2.60
N LYS A 111 -22.17 45.09 1.28
CA LYS A 111 -22.80 44.03 0.47
C LYS A 111 -22.02 42.72 0.50
N GLN A 112 -20.69 42.79 0.43
CA GLN A 112 -19.84 41.61 0.51
C GLN A 112 -19.82 41.03 1.92
N LEU A 113 -19.82 41.89 2.95
CA LEU A 113 -19.88 41.47 4.34
C LEU A 113 -21.18 40.74 4.67
N GLU A 114 -22.31 41.18 4.11
CA GLU A 114 -23.61 40.50 4.24
C GLU A 114 -23.55 39.08 3.66
N ILE A 115 -23.03 38.93 2.43
CA ILE A 115 -22.86 37.62 1.78
C ILE A 115 -21.95 36.70 2.59
N ILE A 116 -20.83 37.21 3.12
CA ILE A 116 -19.89 36.43 3.94
C ILE A 116 -20.55 35.97 5.25
N ASN A 117 -21.40 36.80 5.85
CA ASN A 117 -22.12 36.45 7.07
C ASN A 117 -23.20 35.39 6.81
N GLU A 118 -23.96 35.51 5.73
CA GLU A 118 -24.92 34.48 5.31
C GLU A 118 -24.23 33.14 5.05
N PHE A 119 -23.10 33.17 4.32
CA PHE A 119 -22.26 31.99 4.08
C PHE A 119 -21.85 31.31 5.40
N ALA A 120 -21.26 32.07 6.34
CA ALA A 120 -20.79 31.53 7.61
C ALA A 120 -21.93 30.92 8.44
N GLN A 121 -23.09 31.59 8.49
CA GLN A 121 -24.26 31.11 9.23
C GLN A 121 -24.85 29.83 8.63
N LYS A 122 -25.00 29.77 7.30
CA LYS A 122 -25.57 28.61 6.62
C LYS A 122 -24.72 27.35 6.82
N TYR A 123 -23.40 27.48 6.76
CA TYR A 123 -22.49 26.36 6.99
C TYR A 123 -22.44 25.93 8.46
N GLN A 124 -22.59 26.85 9.42
CA GLN A 124 -22.70 26.50 10.85
C GLN A 124 -24.04 25.84 11.21
N GLY A 125 -25.15 26.26 10.57
CA GLY A 125 -26.48 25.73 10.83
C GLY A 125 -26.74 24.32 10.28
N ASN A 126 -26.08 23.95 9.16
CA ASN A 126 -26.21 22.62 8.55
C ASN A 126 -25.58 21.48 9.38
N GLN A 127 -24.82 21.79 10.43
CA GLN A 127 -24.12 20.84 11.29
C GLN A 127 -24.92 20.44 12.55
N ALA A 128 -26.18 20.88 12.65
CA ALA A 128 -27.07 20.65 13.80
C ALA A 128 -28.28 19.75 13.49
N SER A 129 -28.26 18.99 12.39
CA SER A 129 -29.30 18.02 11.99
C SER A 129 -28.72 16.62 11.81
#